data_AF-A0A0S8DKQ4-F1
#
_entry.id   AF-A0A0S8DKQ4-F1
#
_cell.length_a   1.000
_cell.length_b   1.000
_cell.length_c   1.000
_cell.angle_alpha   90.00
_cell.angle_beta   90.00
_cell.angle_gamma   90.00
#
_symmetry.space_group_name_H-M   'P 1'
#
loop_
_entity.id
_entity.type
_entity.pdbx_description
1 polymer ?
#
loop_
_entity_poly.entity_id
_entity_poly.type
_entity_poly.pdbx_seq_one_letter_code
_entity_poly.pdbx_strand_id
1 'polypeptide(L)'
;MVDPLDDPDDPIVEEKDVPSFEIIARKIKDIDNSIIIFRIYYFFSRRAYKFQLIRKDRMCMFEISRELLENLGKDGTSSEQQISDMLTLNVDSEECWKRVES
;
A
#
# COMPACT_ATOMS: atom_id res chain seq x y z
N MET A 1 -1.77 10.82 -29.93
CA MET A 1 -1.91 11.23 -28.53
C MET A 1 -2.38 10.01 -27.78
N VAL A 2 -1.51 9.44 -26.95
CA VAL A 2 -1.82 8.31 -26.07
C VAL A 2 -1.63 8.89 -24.67
N ASP A 3 -2.67 8.88 -23.86
CA ASP A 3 -2.60 9.33 -22.46
C ASP A 3 -1.50 8.55 -21.73
N PRO A 4 -0.49 9.23 -21.13
CA PRO A 4 0.69 8.58 -20.55
C PRO A 4 0.48 8.12 -19.09
N LEU A 5 -0.74 7.73 -18.70
CA LEU A 5 -1.08 7.49 -17.28
C LEU A 5 -1.49 6.06 -16.92
N ASP A 6 -1.49 5.14 -17.87
CA ASP A 6 -1.71 3.71 -17.63
C ASP A 6 -0.62 2.95 -18.38
N ASP A 7 0.55 2.75 -17.74
CA ASP A 7 1.50 1.74 -18.19
C ASP A 7 0.87 0.37 -17.87
N PRO A 8 0.50 -0.47 -18.85
CA PRO A 8 -0.14 -1.78 -18.63
C PRO A 8 0.83 -2.83 -18.05
N ASP A 9 2.00 -2.41 -17.57
CA ASP A 9 3.19 -3.23 -17.32
C ASP A 9 3.64 -3.20 -15.84
N ASP A 10 2.81 -2.72 -14.92
CA ASP A 10 3.12 -2.86 -13.48
C ASP A 10 2.73 -4.27 -13.00
N PRO A 11 3.70 -5.19 -12.81
CA PRO A 11 3.38 -6.56 -12.45
C PRO A 11 2.69 -6.61 -11.09
N ILE A 12 1.64 -7.42 -11.01
CA ILE A 12 1.09 -7.85 -9.74
C ILE A 12 2.17 -8.70 -9.05
N VAL A 13 2.52 -8.32 -7.83
CA VAL A 13 3.52 -9.02 -7.02
C VAL A 13 2.84 -9.75 -5.88
N GLU A 14 3.44 -10.86 -5.46
CA GLU A 14 2.96 -11.59 -4.29
C GLU A 14 3.47 -10.95 -3.00
N GLU A 15 2.74 -11.17 -1.91
CA GLU A 15 3.08 -10.69 -0.57
C GLU A 15 4.53 -11.02 -0.15
N LYS A 16 5.05 -12.17 -0.59
CA LYS A 16 6.41 -12.65 -0.29
C LYS A 16 7.51 -11.84 -1.00
N ASP A 17 7.18 -11.19 -2.11
CA ASP A 17 8.13 -10.42 -2.93
C ASP A 17 8.24 -8.97 -2.43
N VAL A 18 7.35 -8.57 -1.53
CA VAL A 18 7.27 -7.22 -0.97
C VAL A 18 8.12 -7.14 0.30
N PRO A 19 9.14 -6.26 0.35
CA PRO A 19 9.96 -6.11 1.54
C PRO A 19 9.12 -5.68 2.74
N SER A 20 9.33 -6.30 3.89
CA SER A 20 8.64 -5.96 5.14
C SER A 20 7.11 -6.02 5.06
N PHE A 21 6.55 -6.81 4.13
CA PHE A 21 5.11 -6.96 3.95
C PHE A 21 4.38 -7.30 5.25
N GLU A 22 4.91 -8.25 6.02
CA GLU A 22 4.28 -8.69 7.28
C GLU A 22 4.10 -7.53 8.27
N ILE A 23 5.03 -6.59 8.32
CA ILE A 23 4.96 -5.43 9.22
C ILE A 23 3.81 -4.52 8.79
N ILE A 24 3.67 -4.28 7.49
CA ILE A 24 2.57 -3.49 6.94
C ILE A 24 1.23 -4.17 7.17
N ALA A 25 1.13 -5.46 6.87
CA ALA A 25 -0.08 -6.22 7.05
C ALA A 25 -0.54 -6.22 8.52
N ARG A 26 0.41 -6.33 9.46
CA ARG A 26 0.12 -6.20 10.89
C ARG A 26 -0.37 -4.79 11.25
N LYS A 27 0.35 -3.74 10.84
CA LYS A 27 -0.07 -2.35 11.10
C LYS A 27 -1.47 -2.03 10.55
N ILE A 28 -1.78 -2.48 9.34
CA ILE A 28 -3.10 -2.29 8.75
C ILE A 28 -4.17 -2.99 9.59
N LYS A 29 -3.91 -4.22 10.05
CA LYS A 29 -4.81 -4.95 10.94
C LYS A 29 -4.94 -4.31 12.32
N ASP A 30 -3.87 -3.71 12.84
CA ASP A 30 -3.86 -3.00 14.12
C ASP A 30 -4.72 -1.73 14.05
N ILE A 31 -4.72 -1.04 12.89
CA ILE A 31 -5.61 0.11 12.64
C ILE A 31 -7.06 -0.38 12.50
N ASP A 32 -7.32 -1.32 11.60
CA ASP A 32 -8.65 -1.87 11.37
C ASP A 32 -8.54 -3.30 10.81
N ASN A 33 -8.90 -4.26 11.66
CA ASN A 33 -8.86 -5.69 11.34
C ASN A 33 -9.88 -6.12 10.27
N SER A 34 -10.80 -5.25 9.85
CA SER A 34 -11.71 -5.52 8.74
C SER A 34 -11.11 -5.22 7.36
N ILE A 35 -9.92 -4.62 7.31
CA ILE A 35 -9.20 -4.31 6.08
C ILE A 35 -8.50 -5.55 5.54
N ILE A 36 -8.66 -5.78 4.24
CA ILE A 36 -8.00 -6.85 3.51
C ILE A 36 -7.09 -6.23 2.45
N ILE A 37 -5.83 -6.67 2.39
CA ILE A 37 -4.94 -6.36 1.28
C ILE A 37 -5.38 -7.23 0.10
N PHE A 38 -5.95 -6.62 -0.93
CA PHE A 38 -6.50 -7.34 -2.08
C PHE A 38 -5.44 -7.64 -3.14
N ARG A 39 -4.66 -6.63 -3.53
CA ARG A 39 -3.61 -6.73 -4.55
C ARG A 39 -2.46 -5.78 -4.25
N ILE A 40 -1.28 -6.17 -4.72
CA ILE A 40 -0.08 -5.35 -4.64
C ILE A 40 0.52 -5.28 -6.03
N TYR A 41 0.85 -4.07 -6.46
CA TYR A 41 1.48 -3.82 -7.76
C TYR A 41 2.86 -3.23 -7.51
N TYR A 42 3.85 -3.62 -8.30
CA TYR A 42 5.17 -3.01 -8.24
C TYR A 42 5.39 -2.07 -9.43
N PHE A 43 5.50 -0.79 -9.11
CA PHE A 43 5.80 0.27 -10.07
C PHE A 43 7.31 0.36 -10.27
N PHE A 44 7.83 -0.27 -11.32
CA PHE A 44 9.27 -0.26 -11.60
C PHE A 44 9.78 1.17 -11.86
N SER A 45 9.01 1.96 -12.62
CA SER A 45 9.33 3.35 -12.97
C SER A 45 9.50 4.26 -11.75
N ARG A 46 8.72 4.02 -10.69
CA ARG A 46 8.74 4.80 -9.44
C ARG A 46 9.45 4.11 -8.29
N ARG A 47 9.89 2.85 -8.48
CA ARG A 47 10.39 1.96 -7.43
C ARG A 47 9.47 1.96 -6.20
N ALA A 48 8.17 1.80 -6.43
CA ALA A 48 7.15 1.86 -5.39
C ALA A 48 6.21 0.67 -5.47
N TYR A 49 5.70 0.23 -4.33
CA TYR A 49 4.66 -0.78 -4.22
C TYR A 49 3.32 -0.09 -3.97
N LYS A 50 2.34 -0.40 -4.80
CA LYS A 50 0.96 0.08 -4.65
C LYS A 50 0.12 -0.99 -3.99
N PHE A 51 -0.43 -0.66 -2.84
CA PHE A 51 -1.28 -1.54 -2.06
C PHE A 51 -2.73 -1.17 -2.31
N GLN A 52 -3.51 -2.16 -2.75
CA GLN A 52 -4.95 -2.05 -2.91
C GLN A 52 -5.62 -2.71 -1.71
N LEU A 53 -6.21 -1.90 -0.86
CA LEU A 53 -6.95 -2.31 0.33
C LEU A 53 -8.44 -2.32 0.05
N ILE A 54 -9.13 -3.31 0.62
CA ILE A 54 -10.58 -3.41 0.58
C ILE A 54 -11.10 -3.48 2.00
N ARG A 55 -12.13 -2.68 2.27
CA ARG A 55 -12.89 -2.70 3.51
C ARG A 55 -14.37 -2.65 3.16
N LYS A 56 -15.07 -3.77 3.36
CA LYS A 56 -16.48 -3.94 2.97
C LYS A 56 -16.69 -3.62 1.48
N ASP A 57 -17.44 -2.57 1.17
CA ASP A 57 -17.77 -2.03 -0.16
C ASP A 57 -16.85 -0.87 -0.61
N ARG A 58 -15.82 -0.57 0.18
CA ARG A 58 -14.89 0.52 -0.09
C ARG A 58 -13.50 0.01 -0.42
N MET A 59 -12.83 0.73 -1.31
CA MET A 59 -11.47 0.45 -1.73
C MET A 59 -10.59 1.66 -1.48
N CYS A 60 -9.39 1.42 -0.95
CA CYS A 60 -8.36 2.42 -0.76
C CYS A 60 -7.10 1.95 -1.47
N MET A 61 -6.42 2.85 -2.16
CA MET A 61 -5.18 2.56 -2.86
C MET A 61 -4.13 3.57 -2.42
N PHE A 62 -2.98 3.08 -2.02
CA PHE A 62 -1.87 3.92 -1.61
C PHE A 62 -0.54 3.31 -2.08
N GLU A 63 0.45 4.18 -2.27
CA GLU A 63 1.76 3.83 -2.83
C GLU A 63 2.83 4.02 -1.75
N ILE A 64 3.71 3.04 -1.60
CA ILE A 64 4.83 3.07 -0.66
C ILE A 64 6.11 2.86 -1.45
N SER A 65 7.10 3.73 -1.26
CA SER A 65 8.40 3.56 -1.91
C SER A 65 9.12 2.31 -1.40
N ARG A 66 9.80 1.62 -2.32
CA ARG A 66 10.58 0.42 -2.01
C ARG A 66 11.65 0.69 -0.96
N GLU A 67 12.31 1.85 -1.01
CA GLU A 67 13.35 2.23 -0.05
C GLU A 67 12.79 2.27 1.37
N LEU A 68 11.57 2.78 1.56
CA LEU A 68 10.89 2.83 2.86
C LEU A 68 10.62 1.42 3.40
N LEU A 69 10.21 0.50 2.52
CA LEU A 69 9.97 -0.91 2.85
C LEU A 69 11.25 -1.68 3.17
N GLU A 70 12.33 -1.41 2.46
CA GLU A 70 13.65 -2.03 2.70
C GLU A 70 14.29 -1.49 3.99
N ASN A 71 14.07 -0.21 4.31
CA ASN A 71 14.59 0.43 5.51
C ASN A 71 13.82 0.05 6.78
N LEU A 72 12.55 -0.36 6.65
CA LEU A 72 11.76 -0.92 7.76
C LEU A 72 12.48 -2.06 8.49
N GLY A 73 13.14 -2.95 7.73
CA GLY A 73 13.87 -4.09 8.29
C GLY A 73 15.25 -3.75 8.85
N LYS A 74 15.77 -2.52 8.65
CA LYS A 74 17.14 -2.14 9.00
C LYS A 74 17.23 -1.05 10.08
N ASP A 75 16.42 0.00 9.97
CA ASP A 75 16.46 1.20 10.82
C ASP A 75 15.13 1.40 11.58
N GLY A 76 14.56 0.28 12.04
CA GLY A 76 13.17 -0.01 12.43
C GLY A 76 12.33 0.97 13.27
N THR A 77 12.77 2.18 13.57
CA THR A 77 11.94 3.21 14.22
C THR A 77 11.51 4.32 13.27
N SER A 78 12.39 4.86 12.42
CA SER A 78 12.03 6.04 11.61
C SER A 78 11.17 5.71 10.39
N SER A 79 11.53 4.66 9.65
CA SER A 79 10.75 4.19 8.49
C SER A 79 9.41 3.59 8.93
N GLU A 80 9.41 2.94 10.09
CA GLU A 80 8.19 2.40 10.68
C GLU A 80 7.21 3.52 11.07
N GLN A 81 7.69 4.58 11.71
CA GLN A 81 6.89 5.75 12.07
C GLN A 81 6.27 6.40 10.83
N GLN A 82 7.07 6.63 9.77
CA GLN A 82 6.59 7.22 8.52
C GLN A 82 5.51 6.38 7.85
N ILE A 83 5.65 5.05 7.84
CA ILE A 83 4.62 4.15 7.31
C ILE A 83 3.39 4.19 8.18
N SER A 84 3.56 4.21 9.50
CA SER A 84 2.45 4.32 10.43
C SER A 84 1.69 5.63 10.21
N ASP A 85 2.39 6.74 10.00
CA ASP A 85 1.79 8.04 9.75
C ASP A 85 1.09 8.07 8.38
N MET A 86 1.69 7.50 7.32
CA MET A 86 1.05 7.36 6.01
C MET A 86 -0.18 6.47 6.07
N LEU A 87 -0.10 5.33 6.75
CA LEU A 87 -1.23 4.43 6.93
C LEU A 87 -2.31 5.13 7.75
N THR A 88 -1.97 5.81 8.84
CA THR A 88 -2.97 6.57 9.62
C THR A 88 -3.62 7.65 8.75
N LEU A 89 -2.84 8.44 8.02
CA LEU A 89 -3.38 9.50 7.15
C LEU A 89 -4.28 8.96 6.03
N ASN A 90 -3.97 7.81 5.45
CA ASN A 90 -4.73 7.26 4.32
C ASN A 90 -5.83 6.28 4.75
N VAL A 91 -5.55 5.40 5.70
CA VAL A 91 -6.47 4.35 6.18
C VAL A 91 -7.49 4.91 7.17
N ASP A 92 -7.10 5.84 8.04
CA ASP A 92 -8.03 6.48 8.99
C ASP A 92 -8.86 7.57 8.30
N SER A 93 -8.31 8.22 7.27
CA SER A 93 -9.09 9.17 6.47
C SER A 93 -10.12 8.46 5.59
N GLU A 94 -11.39 8.82 5.76
CA GLU A 94 -12.47 8.35 4.89
C GLU A 94 -12.26 8.74 3.41
N GLU A 95 -11.41 9.72 3.12
CA GLU A 95 -11.14 10.19 1.75
C GLU A 95 -10.41 9.15 0.88
N CYS A 96 -9.61 8.25 1.48
CA CYS A 96 -9.00 7.17 0.70
C CYS A 96 -10.02 6.09 0.30
N TRP A 97 -11.05 5.90 1.13
CA TRP A 97 -12.02 4.82 0.99
C TRP A 97 -13.13 5.19 0.00
N LYS A 98 -12.81 5.05 -1.29
CA LYS A 98 -13.78 5.27 -2.37
C LYS A 98 -14.76 4.11 -2.41
N ARG A 99 -16.06 4.41 -2.53
CA ARG A 99 -17.06 3.39 -2.82
C ARG A 99 -16.74 2.81 -4.19
N VAL A 100 -16.71 1.49 -4.25
CA VAL A 100 -16.66 0.80 -5.54
C VAL A 100 -18.09 0.87 -6.09
N GLU A 101 -18.42 1.95 -6.80
CA GLU A 101 -19.70 2.01 -7.50
C GLU A 101 -19.72 0.88 -8.54
N SER A 102 -20.64 -0.08 -8.31
CA SER A 102 -20.91 -1.21 -9.20
C SER A 102 -21.76 -0.80 -10.39
#